data_AF-A0AA35Y298-F1
#
_entry.id   AF-A0AA35Y298-F1
#
_cell.length_a   1.000
_cell.length_b   1.000
_cell.length_c   1.000
_cell.angle_alpha   90.00
_cell.angle_beta   90.00
_cell.angle_gamma   90.00
#
_symmetry.space_group_name_H-M   'P 1'
#
loop_
_entity.id
_entity.type
_entity.pdbx_description
1 polymer ?
#
loop_
_entity_poly.entity_id
_entity_poly.type
_entity_poly.pdbx_seq_one_letter_code
_entity_poly.pdbx_strand_id
1 'polypeptide(L)'
;MAVDEHLSSDTSSGASRLPRWVACVAVTLVLLALANRGVMPSATRSVTPLAFHITFVDILLDAGISLLRFGCVILIAMLAALGFGTMAAKSSALSAVLLPFLWCLGCVPALGTTAVLYVMLPAGASPNVAEWMIVASAVLCFVPPASKALHNALVTTPSDLLNVARCLGLRRWAQFWRVEMPHALPAFSSAFLRQIPAALTVMLASEMLVSQGPPHGGSSHGVASHEGLGAAALAVATEGSAASNTEIFVVALIMGVVLDRFLAQPLKTWTQRYAVSGQRRSGAMRLMLVSWSAYWPFPNLSRKLIDALYECLSWLGTMPLGRPPRAAPADSEIRRPPAWWSSFFWVFVGVVALLMSQRDGTPHMAGAGFQILEETLFSLFFVTLIGALFAVPGILIGVWGRHVLGRRAATLSSLLMTLPTIVLFPLLARLADPGRAASTFWIAVLLMPGIVGLVATECLVAMRNMPADRFHAARYLGLRGQLLWERLLWPTLSPYLVRGLRESFEWAWNMLVLIESFAWAGGLVAMPGIGAYVAVHALRQDATATVLGVAAMTMVTMAMRQYLWLPLRLRVELRYAIPDQGS
;
A
#
# COMPACT_ATOMS: atom_id res chain seq x y z
N MET A 1 -59.15 -25.89 -14.30
CA MET A 1 -58.86 -24.60 -14.94
C MET A 1 -57.40 -24.26 -14.67
N ALA A 2 -56.44 -24.31 -15.57
CA ALA A 2 -56.17 -25.08 -16.78
C ALA A 2 -54.66 -24.81 -17.02
N VAL A 3 -53.80 -25.82 -16.97
CA VAL A 3 -52.39 -25.70 -17.42
C VAL A 3 -51.98 -27.04 -18.01
N ASP A 4 -52.15 -27.16 -19.33
CA ASP A 4 -51.43 -28.06 -20.23
C ASP A 4 -50.50 -27.13 -21.05
N GLU A 5 -49.18 -27.32 -21.03
CA GLU A 5 -48.40 -28.19 -21.92
C GLU A 5 -48.02 -27.44 -23.22
N HIS A 6 -46.72 -27.16 -23.41
CA HIS A 6 -46.03 -27.35 -24.70
C HIS A 6 -44.50 -27.21 -24.55
N LEU A 7 -43.84 -28.34 -24.83
CA LEU A 7 -42.43 -28.51 -25.14
C LEU A 7 -42.20 -28.31 -26.65
N SER A 8 -40.93 -28.14 -27.01
CA SER A 8 -40.33 -28.02 -28.36
C SER A 8 -40.41 -26.61 -28.96
N SER A 9 -39.38 -26.04 -29.58
CA SER A 9 -38.03 -26.49 -29.96
C SER A 9 -37.26 -25.24 -30.39
N ASP A 10 -35.97 -25.14 -30.07
CA ASP A 10 -35.05 -24.71 -31.13
C ASP A 10 -33.62 -25.19 -30.91
N THR A 11 -33.11 -25.77 -31.99
CA THR A 11 -31.85 -26.49 -32.15
C THR A 11 -30.72 -25.57 -32.57
N SER A 12 -29.52 -25.86 -32.06
CA SER A 12 -28.20 -25.69 -32.69
C SER A 12 -27.81 -24.31 -33.27
N SER A 13 -26.90 -23.63 -32.56
CA SER A 13 -25.64 -23.21 -33.20
C SER A 13 -24.48 -23.63 -32.31
N GLY A 14 -23.83 -24.74 -32.72
CA GLY A 14 -22.58 -25.21 -32.17
C GLY A 14 -21.44 -24.29 -32.56
N ALA A 15 -21.32 -23.14 -31.89
CA ALA A 15 -20.02 -22.53 -31.70
C ALA A 15 -19.42 -23.21 -30.48
N SER A 16 -18.33 -23.95 -30.66
CA SER A 16 -17.52 -24.49 -29.56
C SER A 16 -17.16 -23.36 -28.61
N ARG A 17 -17.97 -23.16 -27.57
CA ARG A 17 -17.68 -22.23 -26.48
C ARG A 17 -16.49 -22.85 -25.79
N LEU A 18 -15.28 -22.40 -26.18
CA LEU A 18 -14.07 -22.59 -25.42
C LEU A 18 -14.46 -22.45 -23.95
N PRO A 19 -14.24 -23.49 -23.13
CA PRO A 19 -14.80 -23.50 -21.80
C PRO A 19 -14.26 -22.28 -21.07
N ARG A 20 -15.15 -21.50 -20.45
CA ARG A 20 -14.91 -20.08 -20.07
C ARG A 20 -13.69 -19.88 -19.16
N TRP A 21 -13.21 -20.94 -18.48
CA TRP A 21 -11.94 -20.95 -17.75
C TRP A 21 -10.72 -20.74 -18.65
N VAL A 22 -10.76 -21.21 -19.91
CA VAL A 22 -9.75 -20.96 -20.94
C VAL A 22 -9.69 -19.48 -21.25
N ALA A 23 -10.79 -18.73 -21.19
CA ALA A 23 -10.76 -17.28 -21.37
C ALA A 23 -10.11 -16.57 -20.17
N CYS A 24 -10.34 -17.00 -18.93
CA CYS A 24 -9.67 -16.42 -17.75
C CYS A 24 -8.18 -16.78 -17.70
N VAL A 25 -7.82 -18.03 -18.00
CA VAL A 25 -6.43 -18.48 -18.11
C VAL A 25 -5.75 -17.82 -19.30
N ALA A 26 -6.42 -17.66 -20.45
CA ALA A 26 -5.90 -16.92 -21.59
C ALA A 26 -5.73 -15.43 -21.28
N VAL A 27 -6.66 -14.78 -20.57
CA VAL A 27 -6.49 -13.37 -20.15
C VAL A 27 -5.34 -13.24 -19.15
N THR A 28 -5.19 -14.18 -18.22
CA THR A 28 -4.10 -14.15 -17.23
C THR A 28 -2.75 -14.49 -17.88
N LEU A 29 -2.71 -15.44 -18.82
CA LEU A 29 -1.55 -15.76 -19.64
C LEU A 29 -1.25 -14.67 -20.67
N VAL A 30 -2.24 -13.93 -21.16
CA VAL A 30 -2.05 -12.76 -22.03
C VAL A 30 -1.55 -11.58 -21.21
N LEU A 31 -2.02 -11.35 -19.99
CA LEU A 31 -1.47 -10.31 -19.10
C LEU A 31 -0.05 -10.66 -18.64
N LEU A 32 0.21 -11.93 -18.32
CA LEU A 32 1.56 -12.43 -18.01
C LEU A 32 2.45 -12.46 -19.26
N ALA A 33 1.93 -12.76 -20.45
CA ALA A 33 2.67 -12.70 -21.70
C ALA A 33 2.89 -11.27 -22.19
N LEU A 34 1.98 -10.32 -21.90
CA LEU A 34 2.18 -8.88 -22.13
C LEU A 34 3.26 -8.35 -21.19
N ALA A 35 3.29 -8.82 -19.94
CA ALA A 35 4.37 -8.54 -18.98
C ALA A 35 5.71 -9.22 -19.37
N ASN A 36 5.67 -10.39 -20.01
CA ASN A 36 6.86 -11.18 -20.39
C ASN A 36 7.37 -10.89 -21.82
N ARG A 37 6.55 -10.34 -22.71
CA ARG A 37 6.90 -10.02 -24.12
C ARG A 37 7.27 -8.56 -24.37
N GLY A 38 7.60 -7.77 -23.35
CA GLY A 38 8.03 -6.38 -23.57
C GLY A 38 7.00 -5.55 -24.35
N VAL A 39 5.69 -5.80 -24.10
CA VAL A 39 4.58 -5.04 -24.70
C VAL A 39 4.11 -3.91 -23.77
N MET A 40 4.82 -3.68 -22.65
CA MET A 40 4.99 -2.28 -22.26
C MET A 40 5.78 -1.68 -23.43
N PRO A 41 5.22 -0.73 -24.19
CA PRO A 41 6.03 -0.07 -25.19
C PRO A 41 7.20 0.52 -24.41
N SER A 42 8.38 -0.09 -24.50
CA SER A 42 9.61 0.66 -24.36
C SER A 42 9.73 1.34 -25.73
N ALA A 43 8.87 2.33 -26.00
CA ALA A 43 9.05 3.15 -27.18
C ALA A 43 10.29 3.98 -26.85
N THR A 44 11.46 3.48 -27.23
CA THR A 44 12.70 4.24 -27.19
C THR A 44 12.55 5.40 -28.17
N ARG A 45 11.90 6.47 -27.75
CA ARG A 45 11.85 7.72 -28.50
C ARG A 45 13.26 8.30 -28.44
N SER A 46 13.94 8.31 -29.58
CA SER A 46 15.13 9.12 -29.76
C SER A 46 14.72 10.59 -29.68
N VAL A 47 14.82 11.19 -28.50
CA VAL A 47 14.60 12.62 -28.31
C VAL A 47 15.76 13.35 -29.00
N THR A 48 15.49 13.90 -30.19
CA THR A 48 16.39 14.85 -30.84
C THR A 48 16.39 16.17 -30.04
N PRO A 49 17.54 16.82 -29.84
CA PRO A 49 17.74 17.90 -28.86
C PRO A 49 17.18 19.28 -29.29
N LEU A 50 16.17 19.32 -30.16
CA LEU A 50 15.57 20.58 -30.64
C LEU A 50 14.22 20.79 -29.95
N ALA A 51 14.26 21.59 -28.88
CA ALA A 51 13.17 22.05 -28.03
C ALA A 51 12.43 20.93 -27.27
N PHE A 52 12.71 20.80 -25.98
CA PHE A 52 12.02 19.91 -25.05
C PHE A 52 10.59 20.42 -24.78
N HIS A 53 9.69 20.25 -25.74
CA HIS A 53 8.25 20.47 -25.57
C HIS A 53 7.56 19.12 -25.36
N ILE A 54 7.44 18.72 -24.09
CA ILE A 54 6.50 17.64 -23.72
C ILE A 54 5.09 18.15 -24.01
N THR A 55 4.39 17.47 -24.92
CA THR A 55 3.00 17.83 -25.22
C THR A 55 2.05 17.19 -24.21
N PHE A 56 0.84 17.75 -24.06
CA PHE A 56 -0.18 17.16 -23.20
C PHE A 56 -0.53 15.71 -23.59
N VAL A 57 -0.41 15.37 -24.88
CA VAL A 57 -0.63 13.99 -25.37
C VAL A 57 0.45 13.04 -24.86
N ASP A 58 1.70 13.49 -24.78
CA ASP A 58 2.80 12.69 -24.24
C ASP A 58 2.58 12.40 -22.75
N ILE A 59 2.14 13.40 -21.98
CA ILE A 59 1.77 13.23 -20.57
C ILE A 59 0.67 12.17 -20.39
N LEU A 60 -0.34 12.16 -21.28
CA LEU A 60 -1.41 11.17 -21.24
C LEU A 60 -0.93 9.75 -21.59
N LEU A 61 0.00 9.63 -22.54
CA LEU A 61 0.61 8.34 -22.88
C LEU A 61 1.46 7.81 -21.72
N ASP A 62 2.28 8.65 -21.11
CA ASP A 62 3.07 8.34 -19.92
C ASP A 62 2.17 7.90 -18.74
N ALA A 63 1.06 8.60 -18.53
CA ALA A 63 0.05 8.19 -17.54
C ALA A 63 -0.56 6.82 -17.86
N GLY A 64 -0.79 6.52 -19.14
CA GLY A 64 -1.28 5.21 -19.59
C GLY A 64 -0.30 4.08 -19.27
N ILE A 65 1.00 4.30 -19.51
CA ILE A 65 2.06 3.34 -19.20
C ILE A 65 2.14 3.12 -17.68
N SER A 66 2.19 4.20 -16.88
CA SER A 66 2.18 4.09 -15.41
C SER A 66 0.93 3.38 -14.89
N LEU A 67 -0.23 3.59 -15.51
CA LEU A 67 -1.47 2.90 -15.13
C LEU A 67 -1.40 1.39 -15.43
N LEU A 68 -0.82 1.00 -16.57
CA LEU A 68 -0.59 -0.41 -16.91
C LEU A 68 0.41 -1.07 -15.94
N ARG A 69 1.51 -0.39 -15.60
CA ARG A 69 2.45 -0.83 -14.56
C ARG A 69 1.74 -1.05 -13.24
N PHE A 70 0.93 -0.08 -12.81
CA PHE A 70 0.21 -0.16 -11.55
C PHE A 70 -0.80 -1.31 -11.54
N GLY A 71 -1.43 -1.62 -12.68
CA GLY A 71 -2.25 -2.82 -12.87
C GLY A 71 -1.46 -4.11 -12.62
N CYS A 72 -0.23 -4.21 -13.14
CA CYS A 72 0.66 -5.34 -12.88
C CYS A 72 1.07 -5.43 -11.41
N VAL A 73 1.40 -4.30 -10.78
CA VAL A 73 1.70 -4.20 -9.34
C VAL A 73 0.55 -4.75 -8.52
N ILE A 74 -0.69 -4.31 -8.77
CA ILE A 74 -1.87 -4.78 -8.04
C ILE A 74 -2.05 -6.28 -8.20
N LEU A 75 -1.92 -6.82 -9.42
CA LEU A 75 -2.10 -8.25 -9.68
C LEU A 75 -1.06 -9.10 -8.95
N ILE A 76 0.22 -8.77 -9.09
CA ILE A 76 1.33 -9.51 -8.46
C ILE A 76 1.22 -9.41 -6.94
N ALA A 77 0.97 -8.22 -6.42
CA ALA A 77 0.78 -7.98 -4.99
C ALA A 77 -0.40 -8.77 -4.41
N MET A 78 -1.52 -8.82 -5.13
CA MET A 78 -2.72 -9.57 -4.71
C MET A 78 -2.41 -11.06 -4.60
N LEU A 79 -1.78 -11.64 -5.63
CA LEU A 79 -1.41 -13.06 -5.64
C LEU A 79 -0.41 -13.40 -4.53
N ALA A 80 0.63 -12.58 -4.36
CA ALA A 80 1.61 -12.75 -3.31
C ALA A 80 0.96 -12.63 -1.92
N ALA A 81 0.10 -11.63 -1.70
CA ALA A 81 -0.54 -11.43 -0.40
C ALA A 81 -1.52 -12.55 -0.04
N LEU A 82 -2.30 -13.04 -1.01
CA LEU A 82 -3.16 -14.21 -0.85
C LEU A 82 -2.33 -15.46 -0.54
N GLY A 83 -1.22 -15.69 -1.26
CA GLY A 83 -0.33 -16.82 -1.04
C GLY A 83 0.30 -16.80 0.35
N PHE A 84 1.04 -15.74 0.69
CA PHE A 84 1.72 -15.63 1.98
C PHE A 84 0.74 -15.64 3.17
N GLY A 85 -0.38 -14.93 3.07
CA GLY A 85 -1.38 -14.87 4.14
C GLY A 85 -2.07 -16.21 4.40
N THR A 86 -2.44 -16.95 3.34
CA THR A 86 -3.07 -18.28 3.48
C THR A 86 -2.08 -19.33 3.98
N MET A 87 -0.85 -19.34 3.46
CA MET A 87 0.23 -20.24 3.92
C MET A 87 0.53 -20.03 5.41
N ALA A 88 0.63 -18.77 5.85
CA ALA A 88 0.85 -18.44 7.26
C ALA A 88 -0.35 -18.81 8.15
N ALA A 89 -1.59 -18.73 7.65
CA ALA A 89 -2.77 -19.08 8.43
C ALA A 89 -2.97 -20.61 8.57
N LYS A 90 -2.62 -21.39 7.55
CA LYS A 90 -2.94 -22.82 7.48
C LYS A 90 -1.87 -23.75 8.04
N SER A 91 -0.63 -23.29 8.15
CA SER A 91 0.49 -24.09 8.64
C SER A 91 1.18 -23.39 9.79
N SER A 92 1.30 -24.06 10.94
CA SER A 92 2.01 -23.54 12.11
C SER A 92 3.51 -23.40 11.85
N ALA A 93 4.11 -24.31 11.06
CA ALA A 93 5.51 -24.24 10.66
C ALA A 93 5.77 -23.03 9.73
N LEU A 94 4.89 -22.81 8.75
CA LEU A 94 5.02 -21.65 7.85
C LEU A 94 4.70 -20.34 8.57
N SER A 95 3.73 -20.33 9.48
CA SER A 95 3.43 -19.16 10.32
C SER A 95 4.67 -18.66 11.08
N ALA A 96 5.43 -19.60 11.67
CA ALA A 96 6.64 -19.29 12.43
C ALA A 96 7.75 -18.62 11.60
N VAL A 97 7.80 -18.85 10.28
CA VAL A 97 8.82 -18.26 9.38
C VAL A 97 8.27 -17.06 8.61
N LEU A 98 7.05 -17.16 8.06
CA LEU A 98 6.45 -16.14 7.22
C LEU A 98 6.03 -14.90 8.01
N LEU A 99 5.53 -15.02 9.24
CA LEU A 99 5.13 -13.84 10.01
C LEU A 99 6.33 -12.93 10.36
N PRO A 100 7.46 -13.46 10.86
CA PRO A 100 8.69 -12.67 11.02
C PRO A 100 9.21 -12.12 9.70
N PHE A 101 9.21 -12.92 8.63
CA PHE A 101 9.64 -12.47 7.31
C PHE A 101 8.81 -11.28 6.82
N LEU A 102 7.47 -11.39 6.86
CA LEU A 102 6.55 -10.29 6.53
C LEU A 102 6.68 -9.12 7.51
N TRP A 103 7.10 -9.34 8.75
CA TRP A 103 7.42 -8.26 9.68
C TRP A 103 8.64 -7.48 9.23
N CYS A 104 9.73 -8.17 8.89
CA CYS A 104 10.97 -7.55 8.41
C CYS A 104 10.76 -6.86 7.06
N LEU A 105 10.11 -7.55 6.13
CA LEU A 105 9.80 -7.04 4.80
C LEU A 105 8.97 -5.76 4.85
N GLY A 106 8.06 -5.65 5.82
CA GLY A 106 7.28 -4.44 6.04
C GLY A 106 8.01 -3.33 6.82
N CYS A 107 9.30 -3.47 7.09
CA CYS A 107 10.17 -2.41 7.64
C CYS A 107 11.14 -1.88 6.59
N VAL A 108 11.39 -2.62 5.51
CA VAL A 108 12.25 -2.18 4.41
C VAL A 108 11.59 -1.00 3.69
N PRO A 109 12.27 0.16 3.52
CA PRO A 109 11.75 1.27 2.74
C PRO A 109 11.58 0.84 1.27
N ALA A 110 10.36 0.96 0.74
CA ALA A 110 10.05 0.49 -0.61
C ALA A 110 10.82 1.24 -1.72
N LEU A 111 11.22 2.49 -1.50
CA LEU A 111 12.12 3.17 -2.42
C LEU A 111 13.57 2.67 -2.32
N GLY A 112 13.99 2.32 -1.09
CA GLY A 112 15.31 1.75 -0.84
C GLY A 112 15.52 0.44 -1.60
N THR A 113 14.46 -0.36 -1.79
CA THR A 113 14.55 -1.54 -2.66
C THR A 113 14.83 -1.17 -4.11
N THR A 114 14.24 -0.09 -4.64
CA THR A 114 14.57 0.38 -6.00
C THR A 114 16.04 0.74 -6.11
N ALA A 115 16.58 1.48 -5.14
CA ALA A 115 18.00 1.87 -5.12
C ALA A 115 18.94 0.67 -5.02
N VAL A 116 18.62 -0.32 -4.16
CA VAL A 116 19.41 -1.55 -4.04
C VAL A 116 19.34 -2.36 -5.34
N LEU A 117 18.14 -2.56 -5.89
CA LEU A 117 17.99 -3.29 -7.15
C LEU A 117 18.71 -2.58 -8.30
N TYR A 118 18.75 -1.25 -8.30
CA TYR A 118 19.43 -0.44 -9.32
C TYR A 118 20.93 -0.69 -9.38
N VAL A 119 21.56 -0.91 -8.23
CA VAL A 119 23.00 -1.22 -8.18
C VAL A 119 23.28 -2.72 -8.32
N MET A 120 22.36 -3.58 -7.86
CA MET A 120 22.52 -5.04 -7.94
C MET A 120 22.22 -5.61 -9.34
N LEU A 121 21.35 -4.95 -10.11
CA LEU A 121 20.93 -5.35 -11.44
C LEU A 121 21.32 -4.24 -12.42
N PRO A 122 22.51 -4.32 -13.05
CA PRO A 122 22.96 -3.30 -14.00
C PRO A 122 21.93 -3.12 -15.12
N ALA A 123 21.59 -1.87 -15.44
CA ALA A 123 20.57 -1.51 -16.43
C ALA A 123 20.81 -2.08 -17.85
N GLY A 124 22.01 -2.59 -18.14
CA GLY A 124 22.36 -3.27 -19.39
C GLY A 124 22.05 -4.78 -19.45
N ALA A 125 21.58 -5.40 -18.36
CA ALA A 125 21.37 -6.85 -18.32
C ALA A 125 20.18 -7.32 -19.18
N SER A 126 19.11 -6.52 -19.28
CA SER A 126 18.01 -6.70 -20.24
C SER A 126 17.11 -5.45 -20.26
N PRO A 127 16.40 -5.17 -21.37
CA PRO A 127 15.50 -4.01 -21.48
C PRO A 127 14.35 -4.01 -20.45
N ASN A 128 14.03 -5.16 -19.85
CA ASN A 128 12.94 -5.29 -18.89
C ASN A 128 13.37 -5.17 -17.42
N VAL A 129 14.67 -5.06 -17.12
CA VAL A 129 15.15 -5.05 -15.73
C VAL A 129 14.59 -3.84 -14.96
N ALA A 130 14.60 -2.66 -15.58
CA ALA A 130 14.05 -1.43 -15.01
C ALA A 130 12.56 -1.57 -14.63
N GLU A 131 11.76 -2.20 -15.50
CA GLU A 131 10.33 -2.46 -15.25
C GLU A 131 10.14 -3.33 -14.00
N TRP A 132 10.90 -4.42 -13.90
CA TRP A 132 10.82 -5.31 -12.75
C TRP A 132 11.25 -4.63 -11.45
N MET A 133 12.21 -3.70 -11.50
CA MET A 133 12.62 -2.93 -10.34
C MET A 133 11.50 -2.00 -9.84
N ILE A 134 10.87 -1.26 -10.75
CA ILE A 134 9.74 -0.36 -10.44
C ILE A 134 8.57 -1.16 -9.86
N VAL A 135 8.22 -2.28 -10.50
CA VAL A 135 7.12 -3.15 -10.07
C VAL A 135 7.42 -3.80 -8.72
N ALA A 136 8.61 -4.36 -8.52
CA ALA A 136 8.98 -5.07 -7.29
C ALA A 136 8.91 -4.15 -6.06
N SER A 137 9.40 -2.92 -6.19
CA SER A 137 9.35 -1.93 -5.12
C SER A 137 7.93 -1.52 -4.75
N ALA A 138 7.06 -1.28 -5.74
CA ALA A 138 5.66 -0.94 -5.47
C ALA A 138 4.85 -2.13 -4.89
N VAL A 139 5.16 -3.36 -5.31
CA VAL A 139 4.55 -4.59 -4.74
C VAL A 139 4.84 -4.72 -3.25
N LEU A 140 6.02 -4.28 -2.79
CA LEU A 140 6.43 -4.33 -1.38
C LEU A 140 5.47 -3.57 -0.46
N CYS A 141 4.84 -2.50 -0.93
CA CYS A 141 3.87 -1.73 -0.15
C CYS A 141 2.63 -2.55 0.23
N PHE A 142 2.24 -3.52 -0.62
CA PHE A 142 1.02 -4.30 -0.43
C PHE A 142 1.24 -5.59 0.35
N VAL A 143 2.30 -6.34 0.02
CA VAL A 143 2.44 -7.74 0.45
C VAL A 143 2.46 -7.89 1.98
N PRO A 144 3.30 -7.17 2.76
CA PRO A 144 3.33 -7.31 4.22
C PRO A 144 2.01 -6.98 4.93
N PRO A 145 1.37 -5.80 4.72
CA PRO A 145 0.14 -5.47 5.45
C PRO A 145 -1.05 -6.33 5.01
N ALA A 146 -1.18 -6.64 3.72
CA ALA A 146 -2.30 -7.44 3.22
C ALA A 146 -2.20 -8.92 3.65
N SER A 147 -0.99 -9.51 3.61
CA SER A 147 -0.78 -10.89 4.07
C SER A 147 -1.09 -11.05 5.56
N LYS A 148 -0.65 -10.10 6.40
CA LYS A 148 -0.93 -10.13 7.84
C LYS A 148 -2.41 -9.93 8.14
N ALA A 149 -3.09 -9.05 7.41
CA ALA A 149 -4.52 -8.86 7.56
C ALA A 149 -5.31 -10.12 7.19
N LEU A 150 -4.93 -10.79 6.09
CA LEU A 150 -5.52 -12.07 5.70
C LEU A 150 -5.25 -13.15 6.74
N HIS A 151 -4.00 -13.28 7.19
CA HIS A 151 -3.61 -14.22 8.23
C HIS A 151 -4.46 -14.05 9.49
N ASN A 152 -4.51 -12.83 10.04
CA ASN A 152 -5.27 -12.52 11.24
C ASN A 152 -6.74 -12.86 11.04
N ALA A 153 -7.34 -12.45 9.92
CA ALA A 153 -8.77 -12.66 9.67
C ALA A 153 -9.16 -14.13 9.45
N LEU A 154 -8.24 -14.94 8.91
CA LEU A 154 -8.44 -16.39 8.78
C LEU A 154 -8.34 -17.08 10.14
N VAL A 155 -7.34 -16.71 10.97
CA VAL A 155 -7.13 -17.31 12.30
C VAL A 155 -8.24 -16.91 13.29
N THR A 156 -8.77 -15.69 13.19
CA THR A 156 -9.88 -15.21 14.04
C THR A 156 -11.26 -15.58 13.49
N THR A 157 -11.38 -16.56 12.60
CA THR A 157 -12.69 -17.01 12.10
C THR A 157 -13.48 -17.65 13.26
N PRO A 158 -14.73 -17.21 13.53
CA PRO A 158 -15.54 -17.74 14.63
C PRO A 158 -15.68 -19.27 14.58
N SER A 159 -15.45 -19.92 15.71
CA SER A 159 -15.55 -21.38 15.84
C SER A 159 -16.94 -21.91 15.50
N ASP A 160 -17.99 -21.13 15.73
CA ASP A 160 -19.37 -21.52 15.46
C ASP A 160 -19.63 -21.73 13.97
N LEU A 161 -19.09 -20.83 13.12
CA LEU A 161 -19.18 -20.99 11.66
C LEU A 161 -18.43 -22.24 11.20
N LEU A 162 -17.29 -22.55 11.83
CA LEU A 162 -16.51 -23.75 11.54
C LEU A 162 -17.21 -25.02 12.05
N ASN A 163 -17.89 -24.96 13.21
CA ASN A 163 -18.69 -26.05 13.77
C ASN A 163 -19.86 -26.39 12.85
N VAL A 164 -20.64 -25.38 12.42
CA VAL A 164 -21.76 -25.58 11.48
C VAL A 164 -21.26 -26.15 10.16
N ALA A 165 -20.13 -25.65 9.63
CA ALA A 165 -19.54 -26.19 8.41
C ALA A 165 -19.18 -27.68 8.54
N ARG A 166 -18.67 -28.09 9.70
CA ARG A 166 -18.37 -29.50 10.02
C ARG A 166 -19.65 -30.34 10.12
N CYS A 167 -20.70 -29.83 10.77
CA CYS A 167 -21.99 -30.52 10.85
C CYS A 167 -22.64 -30.73 9.47
N LEU A 168 -22.44 -29.79 8.54
CA LEU A 168 -22.87 -29.91 7.14
C LEU A 168 -21.97 -30.83 6.28
N GLY A 169 -20.95 -31.46 6.87
CA GLY A 169 -20.05 -32.37 6.17
C GLY A 169 -19.11 -31.69 5.16
N LEU A 170 -18.87 -30.38 5.27
CA LEU A 170 -17.96 -29.67 4.36
C LEU A 170 -16.52 -30.16 4.54
N ARG A 171 -15.87 -30.53 3.43
CA ARG A 171 -14.43 -30.84 3.39
C ARG A 171 -13.62 -29.58 3.67
N ARG A 172 -12.36 -29.72 4.13
CA ARG A 172 -11.48 -28.57 4.46
C ARG A 172 -11.31 -27.55 3.33
N TRP A 173 -11.31 -28.00 2.06
CA TRP A 173 -11.22 -27.10 0.91
C TRP A 173 -12.52 -26.30 0.69
N ALA A 174 -13.67 -26.97 0.75
CA ALA A 174 -14.97 -26.33 0.66
C ALA A 174 -15.20 -25.38 1.85
N GLN A 175 -14.77 -25.77 3.05
CA GLN A 175 -14.77 -24.93 4.24
C GLN A 175 -13.94 -23.66 4.06
N PHE A 176 -12.74 -23.78 3.48
CA PHE A 176 -11.89 -22.62 3.19
C PHE A 176 -12.57 -21.63 2.24
N TRP A 177 -13.06 -22.09 1.08
CA TRP A 177 -13.66 -21.19 0.08
C TRP A 177 -15.06 -20.69 0.42
N ARG A 178 -15.85 -21.43 1.20
CA ARG A 178 -17.24 -21.07 1.51
C ARG A 178 -17.44 -20.37 2.86
N VAL A 179 -16.50 -20.53 3.79
CA VAL A 179 -16.66 -19.99 5.16
C VAL A 179 -15.50 -19.07 5.51
N GLU A 180 -14.27 -19.58 5.49
CA GLU A 180 -13.12 -18.81 5.99
C GLU A 180 -12.72 -17.66 5.07
N MET A 181 -12.56 -17.91 3.77
CA MET A 181 -12.15 -16.89 2.81
C MET A 181 -13.19 -15.76 2.70
N PRO A 182 -14.50 -16.04 2.60
CA PRO A 182 -15.52 -14.99 2.65
C PRO A 182 -15.45 -14.15 3.93
N HIS A 183 -15.27 -14.78 5.10
CA HIS A 183 -15.09 -14.08 6.37
C HIS A 183 -13.85 -13.17 6.37
N ALA A 184 -12.73 -13.64 5.81
CA ALA A 184 -11.48 -12.90 5.79
C ALA A 184 -11.43 -11.79 4.71
N LEU A 185 -12.29 -11.87 3.69
CA LEU A 185 -12.26 -11.00 2.52
C LEU A 185 -12.42 -9.51 2.82
N PRO A 186 -13.31 -9.04 3.73
CA PRO A 186 -13.46 -7.62 4.05
C PRO A 186 -12.21 -7.04 4.74
N ALA A 187 -11.59 -7.80 5.64
CA ALA A 187 -10.38 -7.38 6.36
C ALA A 187 -9.18 -7.31 5.41
N PHE A 188 -9.02 -8.34 4.57
CA PHE A 188 -7.99 -8.38 3.54
C PHE A 188 -8.14 -7.24 2.53
N SER A 189 -9.33 -7.06 1.93
CA SER A 189 -9.58 -6.02 0.94
C SER A 189 -9.35 -4.63 1.51
N SER A 190 -9.81 -4.38 2.74
CA SER A 190 -9.59 -3.09 3.39
C SER A 190 -8.11 -2.84 3.70
N ALA A 191 -7.32 -3.87 4.03
CA ALA A 191 -5.88 -3.72 4.24
C ALA A 191 -5.12 -3.51 2.92
N PHE A 192 -5.47 -4.25 1.88
CA PHE A 192 -4.87 -4.16 0.55
C PHE A 192 -5.15 -2.80 -0.11
N LEU A 193 -6.43 -2.40 -0.18
CA LEU A 193 -6.85 -1.17 -0.86
C LEU A 193 -6.32 0.10 -0.18
N ARG A 194 -6.05 0.06 1.12
CA ARG A 194 -5.43 1.20 1.85
C ARG A 194 -4.01 1.51 1.37
N GLN A 195 -3.32 0.56 0.73
CA GLN A 195 -1.95 0.76 0.26
C GLN A 195 -1.87 1.41 -1.12
N ILE A 196 -2.98 1.55 -1.85
CA ILE A 196 -2.99 2.08 -3.22
C ILE A 196 -2.27 3.44 -3.34
N PRO A 197 -2.58 4.46 -2.52
CA PRO A 197 -1.96 5.78 -2.69
C PRO A 197 -0.45 5.77 -2.41
N ALA A 198 -0.03 5.04 -1.37
CA ALA A 198 1.38 4.90 -1.02
C ALA A 198 2.16 4.15 -2.11
N ALA A 199 1.62 3.03 -2.59
CA ALA A 199 2.24 2.25 -3.66
C ALA A 199 2.33 3.03 -4.98
N LEU A 200 1.31 3.83 -5.30
CA LEU A 200 1.34 4.68 -6.49
C LEU A 200 2.47 5.71 -6.40
N THR A 201 2.65 6.31 -5.23
CA THR A 201 3.73 7.28 -5.04
C THR A 201 5.12 6.62 -5.10
N VAL A 202 5.28 5.45 -4.50
CA VAL A 202 6.53 4.67 -4.59
C VAL A 202 6.83 4.24 -6.03
N MET A 203 5.80 3.89 -6.80
CA MET A 203 5.95 3.54 -8.22
C MET A 203 6.42 4.75 -9.03
N LEU A 204 5.72 5.89 -8.94
CA LEU A 204 6.11 7.13 -9.63
C LEU A 204 7.51 7.58 -9.25
N ALA A 205 7.86 7.47 -7.97
CA ALA A 205 9.20 7.75 -7.49
C ALA A 205 10.26 6.77 -8.04
N SER A 206 9.91 5.50 -8.19
CA SER A 206 10.83 4.52 -8.77
C SER A 206 11.05 4.78 -10.26
N GLU A 207 10.02 5.22 -10.99
CA GLU A 207 10.15 5.68 -12.38
C GLU A 207 11.13 6.87 -12.47
N MET A 208 11.02 7.83 -11.55
CA MET A 208 11.93 8.98 -11.46
C MET A 208 13.38 8.59 -11.15
N LEU A 209 13.60 7.60 -10.27
CA LEU A 209 14.96 7.20 -9.89
C LEU A 209 15.64 6.43 -11.03
N VAL A 210 14.92 5.51 -11.66
CA VAL A 210 15.45 4.66 -12.73
C VAL A 210 15.73 5.45 -14.01
N SER A 211 15.00 6.54 -14.26
CA SER A 211 15.19 7.38 -15.45
C SER A 211 16.47 8.22 -15.44
N GLN A 212 17.14 8.41 -14.30
CA GLN A 212 18.32 9.29 -14.19
C GLN A 212 19.60 8.72 -14.83
N GLY A 213 19.72 7.40 -14.95
CA GLY A 213 20.89 6.75 -15.56
C GLY A 213 22.23 6.96 -14.81
N PRO A 214 23.27 6.16 -15.08
CA PRO A 214 24.58 6.36 -14.50
C PRO A 214 25.31 7.55 -15.16
N PRO A 215 25.99 8.43 -14.37
CA PRO A 215 26.58 9.67 -14.87
C PRO A 215 27.88 9.51 -15.71
N HIS A 216 28.48 8.33 -15.80
CA HIS A 216 29.80 8.14 -16.45
C HIS A 216 29.88 6.86 -17.30
N GLY A 217 29.29 6.89 -18.49
CA GLY A 217 29.48 5.86 -19.52
C GLY A 217 29.16 6.44 -20.90
N GLY A 218 30.18 6.56 -21.74
CA GLY A 218 30.17 7.26 -23.04
C GLY A 218 29.33 6.62 -24.14
N SER A 219 28.07 6.31 -23.88
CA SER A 219 27.06 6.28 -24.93
C SER A 219 26.40 7.66 -24.95
N SER A 220 26.87 8.53 -25.84
CA SER A 220 26.21 9.77 -26.28
C SER A 220 24.90 9.50 -27.05
N HIS A 221 24.25 8.36 -26.80
CA HIS A 221 22.88 8.09 -27.17
C HIS A 221 22.09 8.04 -25.87
N GLY A 222 21.18 9.02 -25.79
CA GLY A 222 20.35 9.44 -24.68
C GLY A 222 20.03 8.40 -23.62
N VAL A 223 20.01 8.89 -22.37
CA VAL A 223 18.98 8.60 -21.36
C VAL A 223 18.12 7.44 -21.79
N ALA A 224 18.26 6.29 -21.12
CA ALA A 224 17.20 5.28 -21.16
C ALA A 224 15.94 5.96 -20.62
N SER A 225 15.19 6.59 -21.52
CA SER A 225 13.99 7.35 -21.29
C SER A 225 12.93 6.33 -20.95
N HIS A 226 12.98 5.85 -19.72
CA HIS A 226 11.92 5.02 -19.19
C HIS A 226 10.69 5.90 -19.16
N GLU A 227 9.76 5.60 -20.06
CA GLU A 227 8.48 6.29 -20.22
C GLU A 227 7.66 6.08 -18.96
N GLY A 228 6.79 7.02 -18.61
CA GLY A 228 6.02 6.97 -17.37
C GLY A 228 5.87 8.34 -16.72
N LEU A 229 4.76 8.50 -16.02
CA LEU A 229 4.35 9.78 -15.47
C LEU A 229 5.34 10.34 -14.44
N GLY A 230 6.03 9.46 -13.68
CA GLY A 230 7.10 9.85 -12.78
C GLY A 230 8.33 10.36 -13.53
N ALA A 231 8.78 9.64 -14.55
CA ALA A 231 9.92 10.07 -15.36
C ALA A 231 9.64 11.39 -16.10
N ALA A 232 8.43 11.57 -16.63
CA ALA A 232 7.96 12.83 -17.20
C ALA A 232 7.95 13.97 -16.17
N ALA A 233 7.50 13.69 -14.94
CA ALA A 233 7.53 14.67 -13.85
C ALA A 233 8.96 15.14 -13.55
N LEU A 234 9.94 14.23 -13.55
CA LEU A 234 11.34 14.58 -13.35
C LEU A 234 11.91 15.39 -14.52
N ALA A 235 11.62 15.00 -15.76
CA ALA A 235 12.12 15.72 -16.93
C ALA A 235 11.57 17.15 -17.03
N VAL A 236 10.28 17.34 -16.71
CA VAL A 236 9.69 18.67 -16.61
C VAL A 236 10.26 19.46 -15.44
N ALA A 237 10.63 18.80 -14.33
CA ALA A 237 11.23 19.46 -13.17
C ALA A 237 12.53 20.19 -13.53
N THR A 238 13.38 19.56 -14.32
CA THR A 238 14.72 20.07 -14.67
C THR A 238 14.68 21.08 -15.81
N GLU A 239 13.92 20.81 -16.87
CA GLU A 239 13.98 21.59 -18.13
C GLU A 239 12.64 22.23 -18.53
N GLY A 240 11.53 21.80 -17.95
CA GLY A 240 10.18 22.15 -18.40
C GLY A 240 9.58 23.43 -17.80
N SER A 241 8.48 23.91 -18.39
CA SER A 241 7.67 25.03 -17.89
C SER A 241 6.91 24.69 -16.60
N ALA A 242 6.60 25.71 -15.78
CA ALA A 242 5.72 25.53 -14.62
C ALA A 242 4.32 25.02 -15.02
N ALA A 243 3.84 25.41 -16.21
CA ALA A 243 2.55 24.94 -16.75
C ALA A 243 2.56 23.42 -16.99
N SER A 244 3.57 22.89 -17.66
CA SER A 244 3.71 21.44 -17.91
C SER A 244 3.78 20.65 -16.60
N ASN A 245 4.39 21.21 -15.55
CA ASN A 245 4.47 20.54 -14.26
C ASN A 245 3.08 20.46 -13.58
N THR A 246 2.30 21.53 -13.69
CA THR A 246 0.90 21.51 -13.21
C THR A 246 0.03 20.53 -13.98
N GLU A 247 0.25 20.37 -15.29
CA GLU A 247 -0.46 19.39 -16.11
C GLU A 247 -0.15 17.95 -15.64
N ILE A 248 1.12 17.61 -15.46
CA ILE A 248 1.53 16.29 -14.96
C ILE A 248 0.94 16.02 -13.56
N PHE A 249 0.99 17.02 -12.67
CA PHE A 249 0.37 16.90 -11.35
C PHE A 249 -1.14 16.62 -11.42
N VAL A 250 -1.87 17.36 -12.25
CA VAL A 250 -3.31 17.16 -12.43
C VAL A 250 -3.61 15.78 -13.01
N VAL A 251 -2.83 15.32 -13.99
CA VAL A 251 -2.98 13.97 -14.56
C VAL A 251 -2.69 12.88 -13.53
N ALA A 252 -1.63 13.03 -12.72
CA ALA A 252 -1.29 12.11 -11.64
C ALA A 252 -2.40 12.08 -10.56
N LEU A 253 -2.99 13.23 -10.24
CA LEU A 253 -4.10 13.33 -9.30
C LEU A 253 -5.36 12.65 -9.85
N ILE A 254 -5.69 12.89 -11.12
CA ILE A 254 -6.81 12.22 -11.79
C ILE A 254 -6.60 10.71 -11.78
N MET A 255 -5.40 10.23 -12.09
CA MET A 255 -5.07 8.81 -12.04
C MET A 255 -5.30 8.23 -10.64
N GLY A 256 -4.81 8.89 -9.58
CA GLY A 256 -5.04 8.46 -8.19
C GLY A 256 -6.52 8.44 -7.80
N VAL A 257 -7.29 9.47 -8.19
CA VAL A 257 -8.74 9.55 -7.96
C VAL A 257 -9.49 8.48 -8.74
N VAL A 258 -9.10 8.19 -9.98
CA VAL A 258 -9.72 7.13 -10.80
C VAL A 258 -9.50 5.78 -10.14
N LEU A 259 -8.28 5.49 -9.67
CA LEU A 259 -7.98 4.26 -8.94
C LEU A 259 -8.79 4.15 -7.63
N ASP A 260 -8.90 5.22 -6.84
CA ASP A 260 -9.72 5.18 -5.63
C ASP A 260 -11.21 4.95 -5.96
N ARG A 261 -11.77 5.73 -6.90
CA ARG A 261 -13.21 5.74 -7.20
C ARG A 261 -13.70 4.51 -7.96
N PHE A 262 -12.93 4.03 -8.93
CA PHE A 262 -13.35 2.96 -9.82
C PHE A 262 -12.81 1.59 -9.43
N LEU A 263 -11.70 1.50 -8.70
CA LEU A 263 -11.14 0.23 -8.24
C LEU A 263 -11.38 0.02 -6.73
N ALA A 264 -10.96 0.96 -5.88
CA ALA A 264 -10.94 0.74 -4.44
C ALA A 264 -12.33 0.77 -3.80
N GLN A 265 -13.10 1.85 -3.99
CA GLN A 265 -14.42 2.01 -3.35
C GLN A 265 -15.41 0.89 -3.73
N PRO A 266 -15.52 0.47 -5.01
CA PRO A 266 -16.47 -0.59 -5.38
C PRO A 266 -16.07 -1.93 -4.78
N LEU A 267 -14.79 -2.29 -4.83
CA LEU A 267 -14.31 -3.55 -4.27
C LEU A 267 -14.51 -3.60 -2.76
N LYS A 268 -14.18 -2.51 -2.05
CA LYS A 268 -14.41 -2.39 -0.60
C LYS A 268 -15.88 -2.60 -0.26
N THR A 269 -16.78 -1.93 -0.97
CA THR A 269 -18.24 -2.02 -0.78
C THR A 269 -18.75 -3.44 -1.06
N TRP A 270 -18.29 -4.08 -2.14
CA TRP A 270 -18.70 -5.43 -2.49
C TRP A 270 -18.27 -6.45 -1.43
N THR A 271 -17.03 -6.37 -0.92
CA THR A 271 -16.54 -7.32 0.10
C THR A 271 -17.31 -7.22 1.41
N GLN A 272 -17.84 -6.05 1.77
CA GLN A 272 -18.62 -5.87 3.00
C GLN A 272 -19.91 -6.71 3.07
N ARG A 273 -20.36 -7.32 1.96
CA ARG A 273 -21.45 -8.31 1.99
C ARG A 273 -21.18 -9.52 2.88
N TYR A 274 -19.90 -9.80 3.15
CA TYR A 274 -19.44 -10.90 4.00
C TYR A 274 -19.07 -10.48 5.43
N ALA A 275 -19.24 -9.21 5.80
CA ALA A 275 -18.99 -8.77 7.17
C ALA A 275 -20.04 -9.37 8.13
N VAL A 276 -19.57 -9.88 9.27
CA VAL A 276 -20.42 -10.53 10.28
C VAL A 276 -21.38 -9.50 10.93
N SER A 277 -22.63 -9.93 11.15
CA SER A 277 -23.75 -9.12 11.65
C SER A 277 -23.42 -8.38 12.95
N GLY A 278 -23.32 -7.05 12.88
CA GLY A 278 -23.02 -6.17 14.02
C GLY A 278 -22.41 -4.84 13.58
N GLN A 279 -21.62 -4.86 12.50
CA GLN A 279 -21.24 -3.63 11.80
C GLN A 279 -22.42 -3.15 10.95
N ARG A 280 -23.11 -2.09 11.42
CA ARG A 280 -24.29 -1.49 10.78
C ARG A 280 -24.14 -1.44 9.25
N ARG A 281 -25.01 -2.18 8.55
CA ARG A 281 -25.37 -1.95 7.13
C ARG A 281 -25.93 -0.54 7.00
N SER A 282 -25.06 0.46 6.82
CA SER A 282 -25.53 1.82 6.53
C SER A 282 -26.29 1.80 5.21
N GLY A 283 -27.44 2.46 5.12
CA GLY A 283 -28.23 2.58 3.89
C GLY A 283 -27.45 3.12 2.68
N ALA A 284 -26.28 3.71 2.91
CA ALA A 284 -25.31 4.10 1.87
C ALA A 284 -24.78 2.92 1.05
N MET A 285 -24.70 1.70 1.61
CA MET A 285 -24.28 0.49 0.89
C MET A 285 -25.23 0.17 -0.28
N ARG A 286 -26.55 0.25 -0.03
CA ARG A 286 -27.57 -0.02 -1.05
C ARG A 286 -27.54 1.04 -2.15
N LEU A 287 -27.39 2.31 -1.77
CA LEU A 287 -27.28 3.43 -2.72
C LEU A 287 -25.98 3.40 -3.54
N MET A 288 -24.85 2.96 -2.98
CA MET A 288 -23.57 2.84 -3.71
C MET A 288 -23.55 1.67 -4.69
N LEU A 289 -24.14 0.52 -4.35
CA LEU A 289 -24.29 -0.60 -5.30
C LEU A 289 -25.24 -0.25 -6.46
N VAL A 290 -26.35 0.44 -6.15
CA VAL A 290 -27.30 0.93 -7.16
C VAL A 290 -26.67 2.01 -8.05
N SER A 291 -25.92 2.95 -7.46
CA SER A 291 -25.22 4.00 -8.23
C SER A 291 -24.05 3.44 -9.02
N TRP A 292 -23.32 2.43 -8.53
CA TRP A 292 -22.26 1.79 -9.33
C TRP A 292 -22.82 1.06 -10.55
N SER A 293 -23.96 0.37 -10.43
CA SER A 293 -24.67 -0.16 -11.60
C SER A 293 -25.25 0.90 -12.54
N ALA A 294 -25.46 2.13 -12.05
CA ALA A 294 -26.01 3.24 -12.81
C ALA A 294 -24.94 4.14 -13.48
N TYR A 295 -23.74 4.25 -12.90
CA TYR A 295 -22.65 5.11 -13.39
C TYR A 295 -21.51 4.35 -14.08
N TRP A 296 -21.46 3.01 -13.96
CA TRP A 296 -20.51 2.21 -14.74
C TRP A 296 -21.00 2.10 -16.19
N PRO A 297 -20.23 2.55 -17.20
CA PRO A 297 -20.70 2.60 -18.59
C PRO A 297 -20.95 1.23 -19.22
N PHE A 298 -20.48 0.14 -18.59
CA PHE A 298 -20.62 -1.22 -19.11
C PHE A 298 -21.22 -2.20 -18.07
N PRO A 299 -22.47 -1.99 -17.62
CA PRO A 299 -23.08 -2.77 -16.54
C PRO A 299 -23.22 -4.26 -16.90
N ASN A 300 -23.34 -4.57 -18.19
CA ASN A 300 -23.43 -5.93 -18.70
C ASN A 300 -22.07 -6.64 -18.68
N LEU A 301 -20.97 -5.92 -18.93
CA LEU A 301 -19.62 -6.47 -18.88
C LEU A 301 -19.21 -6.77 -17.44
N SER A 302 -19.47 -5.83 -16.52
CA SER A 302 -19.16 -6.02 -15.10
C SER A 302 -19.99 -7.16 -14.50
N ARG A 303 -21.29 -7.25 -14.82
CA ARG A 303 -22.13 -8.36 -14.37
C ARG A 303 -21.61 -9.71 -14.90
N LYS A 304 -21.30 -9.81 -16.19
CA LYS A 304 -20.69 -11.02 -16.77
C LYS A 304 -19.36 -11.40 -16.13
N LEU A 305 -18.49 -10.43 -15.83
CA LEU A 305 -17.22 -10.64 -15.15
C LEU A 305 -17.42 -11.11 -13.71
N ILE A 306 -18.34 -10.50 -12.98
CA ILE A 306 -18.67 -10.86 -11.59
C ILE A 306 -19.30 -12.25 -11.55
N ASP A 307 -20.23 -12.56 -12.46
CA ASP A 307 -20.88 -13.86 -12.57
C ASP A 307 -19.85 -14.93 -12.96
N ALA A 308 -18.97 -14.64 -13.94
CA ALA A 308 -17.89 -15.56 -14.32
C ALA A 308 -16.89 -15.79 -13.17
N LEU A 309 -16.55 -14.74 -12.41
CA LEU A 309 -15.70 -14.85 -11.24
C LEU A 309 -16.39 -15.65 -10.13
N TYR A 310 -17.68 -15.42 -9.90
CA TYR A 310 -18.48 -16.15 -8.91
C TYR A 310 -18.65 -17.63 -9.29
N GLU A 311 -18.93 -17.92 -10.56
CA GLU A 311 -18.96 -19.28 -11.12
C GLU A 311 -17.60 -19.95 -10.97
N CYS A 312 -16.50 -19.27 -11.31
CA CYS A 312 -15.15 -19.79 -11.16
C CYS A 312 -14.81 -20.09 -9.69
N LEU A 313 -15.08 -19.14 -8.79
CA LEU A 313 -14.83 -19.29 -7.35
C LEU A 313 -15.73 -20.36 -6.72
N SER A 314 -16.99 -20.45 -7.13
CA SER A 314 -17.92 -21.48 -6.64
C SER A 314 -17.54 -22.87 -7.15
N TRP A 315 -17.09 -22.98 -8.40
CA TRP A 315 -16.51 -24.20 -8.97
C TRP A 315 -15.21 -24.61 -8.27
N LEU A 316 -14.30 -23.67 -8.02
CA LEU A 316 -13.11 -23.89 -7.19
C LEU A 316 -13.52 -24.40 -5.81
N GLY A 317 -14.53 -23.79 -5.18
CA GLY A 317 -15.03 -24.18 -3.87
C GLY A 317 -15.80 -25.50 -3.81
N THR A 318 -16.30 -26.04 -4.94
CA THR A 318 -16.98 -27.35 -5.00
C THR A 318 -16.04 -28.51 -5.29
N MET A 319 -14.76 -28.25 -5.59
CA MET A 319 -13.81 -29.32 -5.83
C MET A 319 -13.72 -30.26 -4.62
N PRO A 320 -13.76 -31.60 -4.82
CA PRO A 320 -13.72 -32.59 -3.75
C PRO A 320 -12.30 -32.75 -3.17
N LEU A 321 -11.57 -31.65 -2.98
CA LEU A 321 -10.22 -31.64 -2.41
C LEU A 321 -10.28 -31.59 -0.88
N GLY A 322 -9.29 -32.21 -0.24
CA GLY A 322 -9.12 -32.18 1.21
C GLY A 322 -9.79 -33.34 1.95
N ARG A 323 -9.22 -33.65 3.12
CA ARG A 323 -9.68 -34.72 4.01
C ARG A 323 -10.96 -34.31 4.76
N PRO A 324 -11.85 -35.25 5.10
CA PRO A 324 -12.98 -34.98 5.99
C PRO A 324 -12.47 -34.42 7.33
N PRO A 325 -13.20 -33.51 7.96
CA PRO A 325 -12.76 -32.87 9.19
C PRO A 325 -12.62 -33.91 10.30
N ARG A 326 -11.38 -34.16 10.76
CA ARG A 326 -11.10 -34.82 12.03
C ARG A 326 -11.35 -33.80 13.15
N ALA A 327 -12.04 -34.21 14.22
CA ALA A 327 -12.14 -33.41 15.44
C ALA A 327 -10.71 -33.09 15.91
N ALA A 328 -10.30 -31.83 15.78
CA ALA A 328 -9.10 -31.35 16.44
C ALA A 328 -9.48 -31.04 17.90
N PRO A 329 -8.65 -31.42 18.88
CA PRO A 329 -8.90 -31.03 20.27
C PRO A 329 -9.01 -29.50 20.36
N ALA A 330 -9.89 -29.05 21.26
CA ALA A 330 -10.27 -27.64 21.42
C ALA A 330 -9.12 -26.73 21.86
N ASP A 331 -8.00 -27.30 22.26
CA ASP A 331 -6.82 -26.58 22.73
C ASP A 331 -5.80 -26.42 21.61
N SER A 332 -6.07 -25.48 20.70
CA SER A 332 -4.96 -24.83 20.01
C SER A 332 -4.40 -23.77 20.96
N GLU A 333 -3.50 -24.18 21.87
CA GLU A 333 -2.69 -23.24 22.61
C GLU A 333 -2.17 -22.16 21.65
N ILE A 334 -2.35 -20.90 22.02
CA ILE A 334 -1.68 -19.77 21.36
C ILE A 334 -0.18 -19.97 21.61
N ARG A 335 0.46 -20.75 20.74
CA ARG A 335 1.90 -20.99 20.81
C ARG A 335 2.59 -19.65 20.63
N ARG A 336 3.21 -19.19 21.72
CA ARG A 336 4.01 -17.97 21.72
C ARG A 336 5.00 -18.05 20.56
N PRO A 337 5.19 -16.95 19.79
CA PRO A 337 6.22 -16.94 18.77
C PRO A 337 7.54 -17.33 19.45
N PRO A 338 8.29 -18.28 18.88
CA PRO A 338 9.49 -18.80 19.50
C PRO A 338 10.54 -17.69 19.75
N ALA A 339 11.24 -17.77 20.88
CA ALA A 339 12.13 -16.73 21.42
C ALA A 339 13.29 -16.30 20.50
N TRP A 340 13.60 -17.11 19.46
CA TRP A 340 14.61 -16.79 18.44
C TRP A 340 14.26 -15.55 17.60
N TRP A 341 13.04 -15.02 17.70
CA TRP A 341 12.69 -13.77 17.03
C TRP A 341 13.52 -12.58 17.52
N SER A 342 13.83 -12.52 18.82
CA SER A 342 14.81 -11.57 19.36
C SER A 342 16.21 -11.83 18.80
N SER A 343 16.57 -13.10 18.62
CA SER A 343 17.84 -13.52 18.03
C SER A 343 17.96 -13.17 16.55
N PHE A 344 16.88 -13.18 15.75
CA PHE A 344 16.92 -12.79 14.34
C PHE A 344 17.24 -11.30 14.16
N PHE A 345 16.66 -10.44 15.01
CA PHE A 345 17.02 -9.01 15.04
C PHE A 345 18.50 -8.84 15.37
N TRP A 346 19.01 -9.51 16.41
CA TRP A 346 20.44 -9.45 16.77
C TRP A 346 21.38 -10.11 15.75
N VAL A 347 20.93 -11.14 15.03
CA VAL A 347 21.68 -11.78 13.95
C VAL A 347 21.73 -10.88 12.72
N PHE A 348 20.62 -10.21 12.35
CA PHE A 348 20.63 -9.22 11.28
C PHE A 348 21.53 -8.02 11.62
N VAL A 349 21.39 -7.47 12.84
CA VAL A 349 22.29 -6.43 13.38
C VAL A 349 23.74 -6.91 13.38
N GLY A 350 23.99 -8.15 13.79
CA GLY A 350 25.30 -8.78 13.80
C GLY A 350 25.89 -8.99 12.41
N VAL A 351 25.08 -9.37 11.41
CA VAL A 351 25.49 -9.51 10.00
C VAL A 351 25.79 -8.15 9.39
N VAL A 352 24.97 -7.13 9.64
CA VAL A 352 25.26 -5.76 9.19
C VAL A 352 26.54 -5.24 9.85
N ALA A 353 26.71 -5.44 11.15
CA ALA A 353 27.92 -5.07 11.88
C ALA A 353 29.17 -5.85 11.40
N LEU A 354 29.02 -7.14 11.05
CA LEU A 354 30.08 -7.99 10.50
C LEU A 354 30.44 -7.59 9.06
N LEU A 355 29.45 -7.27 8.23
CA LEU A 355 29.67 -6.70 6.90
C LEU A 355 30.36 -5.32 6.98
N MET A 356 30.08 -4.55 8.04
CA MET A 356 30.80 -3.33 8.38
C MET A 356 32.21 -3.57 8.95
N SER A 357 32.50 -4.76 9.52
CA SER A 357 33.78 -5.10 10.14
C SER A 357 34.75 -5.87 9.22
N GLN A 358 34.25 -6.62 8.23
CA GLN A 358 35.04 -7.55 7.39
C GLN A 358 35.67 -6.92 6.13
N ARG A 359 35.59 -5.60 5.94
CA ARG A 359 36.23 -4.94 4.78
C ARG A 359 37.01 -3.68 5.19
N ASP A 360 38.26 -3.95 5.56
CA ASP A 360 39.46 -3.11 5.39
C ASP A 360 39.49 -1.69 6.00
N GLY A 361 40.09 -1.60 7.19
CA GLY A 361 41.37 -0.89 7.40
C GLY A 361 41.52 0.58 6.98
N THR A 362 40.46 1.33 6.70
CA THR A 362 40.55 2.74 6.27
C THR A 362 39.78 3.68 7.21
N PRO A 363 40.40 4.79 7.67
CA PRO A 363 39.77 5.78 8.55
C PRO A 363 38.61 6.58 7.89
N HIS A 364 38.22 6.28 6.65
CA HIS A 364 37.10 6.91 5.95
C HIS A 364 35.71 6.34 6.34
N MET A 365 35.61 5.10 6.84
CA MET A 365 34.30 4.50 7.16
C MET A 365 33.73 4.87 8.53
N ALA A 366 34.56 5.21 9.53
CA ALA A 366 34.04 5.78 10.78
C ALA A 366 33.31 7.11 10.51
N GLY A 367 33.84 7.91 9.58
CA GLY A 367 33.18 9.12 9.07
C GLY A 367 31.87 8.80 8.33
N ALA A 368 31.85 7.80 7.45
CA ALA A 368 30.64 7.41 6.73
C ALA A 368 29.54 6.87 7.66
N GLY A 369 29.89 6.06 8.67
CA GLY A 369 28.92 5.56 9.66
C GLY A 369 28.35 6.67 10.54
N PHE A 370 29.19 7.62 10.98
CA PHE A 370 28.74 8.80 11.73
C PHE A 370 27.83 9.70 10.88
N GLN A 371 28.19 9.89 9.61
CA GLN A 371 27.37 10.64 8.66
C GLN A 371 26.01 9.98 8.43
N ILE A 372 25.96 8.67 8.15
CA ILE A 372 24.68 7.94 7.99
C ILE A 372 23.82 8.10 9.26
N LEU A 373 24.42 8.01 10.44
CA LEU A 373 23.71 8.16 11.71
C LEU A 373 23.15 9.58 11.89
N GLU A 374 23.96 10.61 11.66
CA GLU A 374 23.55 12.02 11.76
C GLU A 374 22.38 12.31 10.83
N GLU A 375 22.50 11.91 9.57
CA GLU A 375 21.46 12.09 8.54
C GLU A 375 20.18 11.35 8.90
N THR A 376 20.29 10.12 9.41
CA THR A 376 19.13 9.33 9.86
C THR A 376 18.42 9.99 11.04
N LEU A 377 19.17 10.47 12.03
CA LEU A 377 18.62 11.11 13.22
C LEU A 377 17.91 12.42 12.86
N PHE A 378 18.47 13.18 11.93
CA PHE A 378 17.86 14.40 11.41
C PHE A 378 16.51 14.09 10.73
N SER A 379 16.48 13.16 9.77
CA SER A 379 15.24 12.76 9.09
C SER A 379 14.20 12.25 10.10
N LEU A 380 14.63 11.50 11.12
CA LEU A 380 13.75 10.97 12.17
C LEU A 380 13.12 12.08 13.02
N PHE A 381 13.96 12.99 13.51
CA PHE A 381 13.51 14.15 14.27
C PHE A 381 12.54 15.00 13.44
N PHE A 382 12.86 15.24 12.18
CA PHE A 382 12.03 16.04 11.30
C PHE A 382 10.64 15.42 11.06
N VAL A 383 10.56 14.14 10.67
CA VAL A 383 9.28 13.45 10.45
C VAL A 383 8.44 13.42 11.73
N THR A 384 9.05 13.17 12.87
CA THR A 384 8.31 13.11 14.15
C THR A 384 7.76 14.47 14.56
N LEU A 385 8.54 15.55 14.41
CA LEU A 385 8.10 16.92 14.68
C LEU A 385 6.93 17.33 13.77
N ILE A 386 7.08 17.13 12.46
CA ILE A 386 6.07 17.44 11.44
C ILE A 386 4.81 16.58 11.66
N GLY A 387 5.00 15.29 11.95
CA GLY A 387 3.94 14.36 12.30
C GLY A 387 3.13 14.81 13.51
N ALA A 388 3.79 15.26 14.58
CA ALA A 388 3.13 15.78 15.77
C ALA A 388 2.34 17.06 15.48
N LEU A 389 2.92 17.98 14.71
CA LEU A 389 2.27 19.24 14.32
C LEU A 389 0.99 19.01 13.51
N PHE A 390 1.07 18.17 12.47
CA PHE A 390 -0.06 17.94 11.56
C PHE A 390 -1.01 16.82 12.01
N ALA A 391 -0.68 16.03 13.03
CA ALA A 391 -1.65 15.12 13.62
C ALA A 391 -2.86 15.88 14.19
N VAL A 392 -2.65 17.05 14.81
CA VAL A 392 -3.71 17.86 15.44
C VAL A 392 -4.86 18.18 14.48
N PRO A 393 -4.65 18.79 13.30
CA PRO A 393 -5.74 19.03 12.34
C PRO A 393 -6.39 17.74 11.86
N GLY A 394 -5.64 16.64 11.73
CA GLY A 394 -6.22 15.32 11.42
C GLY A 394 -7.21 14.84 12.48
N ILE A 395 -6.86 14.96 13.76
CA ILE A 395 -7.74 14.63 14.89
C ILE A 395 -8.99 15.50 14.87
N LEU A 396 -8.83 16.82 14.65
CA LEU A 396 -9.95 17.76 14.59
C LEU A 396 -10.92 17.39 13.45
N ILE A 397 -10.41 17.16 12.24
CA ILE A 397 -11.23 16.73 11.09
C ILE A 397 -11.94 15.41 11.40
N GLY A 398 -11.27 14.46 12.05
CA GLY A 398 -11.86 13.16 12.33
C GLY A 398 -12.94 13.17 13.41
N VAL A 399 -12.74 13.92 14.49
CA VAL A 399 -13.69 14.01 15.61
C VAL A 399 -14.86 14.92 15.27
N TRP A 400 -14.58 16.13 14.75
CA TRP A 400 -15.60 17.15 14.50
C TRP A 400 -16.28 16.95 13.15
N GLY A 401 -15.57 16.39 12.18
CA GLY A 401 -16.09 16.13 10.84
C GLY A 401 -17.27 15.17 10.81
N ARG A 402 -17.46 14.31 11.82
CA ARG A 402 -18.66 13.48 11.94
C ARG A 402 -19.94 14.32 12.04
N HIS A 403 -19.91 15.39 12.83
CA HIS A 403 -21.10 16.16 13.20
C HIS A 403 -21.34 17.35 12.26
N VAL A 404 -20.26 18.04 11.83
CA VAL A 404 -20.37 19.28 11.03
C VAL A 404 -20.23 19.01 9.53
N LEU A 405 -19.28 18.17 9.13
CA LEU A 405 -18.97 17.91 7.71
C LEU A 405 -19.65 16.64 7.16
N GLY A 406 -20.14 15.75 8.03
CA GLY A 406 -20.81 14.50 7.66
C GLY A 406 -19.99 13.65 6.70
N ARG A 407 -20.52 13.42 5.49
CA ARG A 407 -19.85 12.64 4.43
C ARG A 407 -18.61 13.35 3.85
N ARG A 408 -18.54 14.68 3.93
CA ARG A 408 -17.45 15.47 3.32
C ARG A 408 -16.09 15.23 3.99
N ALA A 409 -16.04 14.99 5.30
CA ALA A 409 -14.79 14.73 6.01
C ALA A 409 -14.09 13.44 5.52
N ALA A 410 -14.86 12.39 5.24
CA ALA A 410 -14.32 11.15 4.68
C ALA A 410 -13.81 11.34 3.25
N THR A 411 -14.54 12.11 2.43
CA THR A 411 -14.08 12.45 1.08
C THR A 411 -12.80 13.28 1.12
N LEU A 412 -12.72 14.30 1.98
CA LEU A 412 -11.55 15.15 2.11
C LEU A 412 -10.32 14.35 2.56
N SER A 413 -10.47 13.50 3.58
CA SER A 413 -9.37 12.65 4.07
C SER A 413 -8.86 11.72 2.97
N SER A 414 -9.77 11.14 2.18
CA SER A 414 -9.43 10.29 1.04
C SER A 414 -8.67 11.08 -0.04
N LEU A 415 -9.14 12.28 -0.38
CA LEU A 415 -8.48 13.14 -1.37
C LEU A 415 -7.07 13.51 -0.94
N LEU A 416 -6.89 13.90 0.33
CA LEU A 416 -5.59 14.25 0.89
C LEU A 416 -4.59 13.09 0.80
N MET A 417 -5.06 11.85 1.02
CA MET A 417 -4.22 10.66 0.89
C MET A 417 -3.87 10.31 -0.55
N THR A 418 -4.75 10.63 -1.52
CA THR A 418 -4.53 10.35 -2.95
C THR A 418 -3.67 11.38 -3.66
N LEU A 419 -3.31 12.49 -3.00
CA LEU A 419 -2.47 13.51 -3.62
C LEU A 419 -1.10 12.90 -3.97
N PRO A 420 -0.67 12.97 -5.24
CA PRO A 420 0.63 12.49 -5.67
C PRO A 420 1.70 13.50 -5.27
N THR A 421 1.98 13.58 -3.97
CA THR A 421 2.88 14.55 -3.35
C THR A 421 4.24 14.61 -4.03
N ILE A 422 4.75 13.48 -4.52
CA ILE A 422 6.05 13.43 -5.19
C ILE A 422 6.11 14.28 -6.46
N VAL A 423 5.03 14.31 -7.24
CA VAL A 423 4.95 15.10 -8.48
C VAL A 423 4.85 16.59 -8.16
N LEU A 424 4.32 16.93 -6.97
CA LEU A 424 4.22 18.31 -6.52
C LEU A 424 5.58 18.88 -6.08
N PHE A 425 6.53 18.04 -5.66
CA PHE A 425 7.83 18.51 -5.14
C PHE A 425 8.59 19.39 -6.13
N PRO A 426 8.80 19.00 -7.40
CA PRO A 426 9.39 19.88 -8.42
C PRO A 426 8.76 21.27 -8.55
N LEU A 427 7.44 21.38 -8.36
CA LEU A 427 6.73 22.66 -8.48
C LEU A 427 7.08 23.58 -7.32
N LEU A 428 7.07 23.02 -6.11
CA LEU A 428 7.38 23.75 -4.89
C LEU A 428 8.86 24.07 -4.78
N ALA A 429 9.73 23.21 -5.28
CA ALA A 429 11.18 23.44 -5.30
C ALA A 429 11.57 24.67 -6.13
N ARG A 430 10.80 25.03 -7.17
CA ARG A 430 11.00 26.27 -7.93
C ARG A 430 10.56 27.53 -7.19
N LEU A 431 9.60 27.38 -6.28
CA LEU A 431 9.13 28.45 -5.40
C LEU A 431 9.99 28.55 -4.13
N ALA A 432 10.86 27.58 -3.88
CA ALA A 432 11.78 27.56 -2.77
C ALA A 432 13.01 28.40 -3.09
N ASP A 433 13.24 29.47 -2.33
CA ASP A 433 14.56 30.10 -2.29
C ASP A 433 15.62 29.06 -1.89
N PRO A 434 16.88 29.18 -2.35
CA PRO A 434 17.97 28.24 -2.05
C PRO A 434 18.34 28.12 -0.56
N GLY A 435 17.69 28.89 0.33
CA GLY A 435 17.88 28.80 1.78
C GLY A 435 17.35 27.50 2.38
N ARG A 436 18.11 26.92 3.33
CA ARG A 436 17.74 25.69 4.07
C ARG A 436 16.38 25.77 4.78
N ALA A 437 16.00 26.96 5.28
CA ALA A 437 14.73 27.15 5.98
C ALA A 437 13.51 27.08 5.04
N ALA A 438 13.63 27.66 3.83
CA ALA A 438 12.54 27.68 2.85
C ALA A 438 12.24 26.27 2.32
N SER A 439 13.27 25.50 2.06
CA SER A 439 13.17 24.12 1.58
C SER A 439 12.65 23.16 2.64
N THR A 440 13.06 23.31 3.90
CA THR A 440 12.46 22.57 5.04
C THR A 440 10.96 22.84 5.17
N PHE A 441 10.54 24.10 4.98
CA PHE A 441 9.13 24.49 5.00
C PHE A 441 8.33 23.80 3.89
N TRP A 442 8.83 23.75 2.66
CA TRP A 442 8.11 23.10 1.56
C TRP A 442 7.98 21.58 1.74
N ILE A 443 8.97 20.91 2.32
CA ILE A 443 8.86 19.49 2.69
C ILE A 443 7.75 19.31 3.74
N ALA A 444 7.68 20.17 4.75
CA ALA A 444 6.60 20.15 5.74
C ALA A 444 5.22 20.25 5.07
N VAL A 445 5.07 21.17 4.11
CA VAL A 445 3.84 21.34 3.32
C VAL A 445 3.50 20.10 2.50
N LEU A 446 4.50 19.43 1.91
CA LEU A 446 4.30 18.21 1.13
C LEU A 446 3.87 17.02 1.99
N LEU A 447 4.43 16.90 3.20
CA LEU A 447 4.09 15.81 4.12
C LEU A 447 2.70 16.02 4.76
N MET A 448 2.23 17.26 4.85
CA MET A 448 0.99 17.60 5.55
C MET A 448 -0.24 16.80 5.07
N PRO A 449 -0.58 16.73 3.77
CA PRO A 449 -1.80 16.07 3.32
C PRO A 449 -1.90 14.60 3.72
N GLY A 450 -0.82 13.83 3.55
CA GLY A 450 -0.81 12.42 3.91
C GLY A 450 -0.96 12.20 5.40
N ILE A 451 -0.25 12.97 6.22
CA ILE A 451 -0.34 12.88 7.69
C ILE A 451 -1.75 13.22 8.17
N VAL A 452 -2.31 14.34 7.70
CA VAL A 452 -3.66 14.78 8.08
C VAL A 452 -4.71 13.77 7.60
N GLY A 453 -4.62 13.32 6.35
CA GLY A 453 -5.57 12.37 5.76
C GLY A 453 -5.58 11.01 6.47
N LEU A 454 -4.42 10.47 6.82
CA LEU A 454 -4.29 9.19 7.53
C LEU A 454 -4.85 9.26 8.95
N VAL A 455 -4.43 10.28 9.73
CA VAL A 455 -4.91 10.46 11.11
C VAL A 455 -6.41 10.74 11.13
N ALA A 456 -6.91 11.60 10.24
CA ALA A 456 -8.33 11.89 10.13
C ALA A 456 -9.16 10.64 9.79
N THR A 457 -8.67 9.80 8.89
CA THR A 457 -9.36 8.57 8.49
C THR A 457 -9.51 7.60 9.67
N GLU A 458 -8.46 7.37 10.44
CA GLU A 458 -8.55 6.47 11.61
C GLU A 458 -9.45 7.05 12.72
N CYS A 459 -9.40 8.36 12.94
CA CYS A 459 -10.35 9.02 13.84
C CYS A 459 -11.81 8.88 13.35
N LEU A 460 -12.06 9.02 12.04
CA LEU A 460 -13.39 8.82 11.47
C LEU A 460 -13.87 7.38 11.62
N VAL A 461 -12.99 6.40 11.46
CA VAL A 461 -13.31 4.98 11.69
C VAL A 461 -13.66 4.73 13.16
N ALA A 462 -12.85 5.26 14.10
CA ALA A 462 -13.10 5.16 15.53
C ALA A 462 -14.49 5.70 15.89
N MET A 463 -14.80 6.90 15.38
CA MET A 463 -16.09 7.53 15.62
C MET A 463 -17.23 6.69 15.00
N ARG A 464 -17.09 6.20 13.76
CA ARG A 464 -18.13 5.39 13.10
C ARG A 464 -18.42 4.07 13.80
N ASN A 465 -17.40 3.43 14.37
CA ASN A 465 -17.53 2.17 15.08
C ASN A 465 -18.14 2.35 16.49
N MET A 466 -18.18 3.58 17.00
CA MET A 466 -18.73 3.87 18.32
C MET A 466 -20.27 3.75 18.32
N PRO A 467 -20.86 2.94 19.23
CA PRO A 467 -22.31 2.82 19.38
C PRO A 467 -22.98 4.17 19.68
N ALA A 468 -24.14 4.42 19.06
CA ALA A 468 -24.89 5.66 19.26
C ALA A 468 -25.32 5.83 20.73
N ASP A 469 -25.61 4.73 21.42
CA ASP A 469 -26.08 4.70 22.80
C ASP A 469 -25.08 5.33 23.77
N ARG A 470 -23.78 5.25 23.46
CA ARG A 470 -22.73 5.90 24.26
C ARG A 470 -22.79 7.42 24.16
N PHE A 471 -23.15 7.97 22.99
CA PHE A 471 -23.37 9.42 22.85
C PHE A 471 -24.67 9.85 23.53
N HIS A 472 -25.72 9.05 23.44
CA HIS A 472 -26.97 9.31 24.15
C HIS A 472 -26.75 9.31 25.67
N ALA A 473 -26.09 8.28 26.21
CA ALA A 473 -25.73 8.19 27.61
C ALA A 473 -24.87 9.38 28.06
N ALA A 474 -23.86 9.77 27.26
CA ALA A 474 -23.03 10.92 27.58
C ALA A 474 -23.82 12.23 27.64
N ARG A 475 -24.80 12.43 26.74
CA ARG A 475 -25.70 13.59 26.77
C ARG A 475 -26.65 13.55 27.96
N TYR A 476 -27.19 12.39 28.31
CA TYR A 476 -28.05 12.22 29.49
C TYR A 476 -27.29 12.47 30.79
N LEU A 477 -26.03 12.06 30.87
CA LEU A 477 -25.13 12.31 32.01
C LEU A 477 -24.55 13.74 32.03
N GLY A 478 -24.91 14.59 31.06
CA GLY A 478 -24.43 15.97 31.00
C GLY A 478 -22.95 16.12 30.71
N LEU A 479 -22.28 15.10 30.17
CA LEU A 479 -20.85 15.15 29.86
C LEU A 479 -20.58 16.24 28.79
N ARG A 480 -19.79 17.24 29.15
CA ARG A 480 -19.38 18.35 28.26
C ARG A 480 -17.89 18.64 28.40
N GLY A 481 -17.30 19.22 27.35
CA GLY A 481 -15.91 19.71 27.35
C GLY A 481 -14.88 18.63 27.67
N GLN A 482 -14.04 18.89 28.69
CA GLN A 482 -12.93 18.03 29.09
C GLN A 482 -13.39 16.65 29.59
N LEU A 483 -14.50 16.58 30.35
CA LEU A 483 -15.05 15.31 30.82
C LEU A 483 -15.50 14.41 29.67
N LEU A 484 -16.11 15.00 28.63
CA LEU A 484 -16.47 14.28 27.41
C LEU A 484 -15.21 13.77 26.68
N TRP A 485 -14.17 14.60 26.62
CA TRP A 485 -12.90 14.23 26.00
C TRP A 485 -12.23 13.06 26.75
N GLU A 486 -12.02 13.18 28.06
CA GLU A 486 -11.28 12.21 28.85
C GLU A 486 -12.03 10.90 29.08
N ARG A 487 -13.35 10.95 29.29
CA ARG A 487 -14.14 9.78 29.68
C ARG A 487 -14.78 9.04 28.50
N LEU A 488 -14.96 9.70 27.35
CA LEU A 488 -15.66 9.10 26.21
C LEU A 488 -14.81 9.08 24.94
N LEU A 489 -14.33 10.24 24.51
CA LEU A 489 -13.65 10.37 23.22
C LEU A 489 -12.25 9.75 23.26
N TRP A 490 -11.41 10.11 24.23
CA TRP A 490 -10.04 9.63 24.34
C TRP A 490 -9.92 8.10 24.47
N PRO A 491 -10.71 7.41 25.33
CA PRO A 491 -10.68 5.95 25.38
C PRO A 491 -11.04 5.29 24.05
N THR A 492 -12.01 5.86 23.34
CA THR A 492 -12.47 5.33 22.04
C THR A 492 -11.48 5.65 20.90
N LEU A 493 -10.90 6.84 20.91
CA LEU A 493 -10.01 7.34 19.87
C LEU A 493 -8.60 6.77 19.99
N SER A 494 -8.08 6.61 21.21
CA SER A 494 -6.66 6.32 21.44
C SER A 494 -6.13 5.08 20.70
N PRO A 495 -6.82 3.93 20.59
CA PRO A 495 -6.30 2.77 19.84
C PRO A 495 -6.18 3.08 18.33
N TYR A 496 -7.14 3.83 17.79
CA TYR A 496 -7.15 4.26 16.39
C TYR A 496 -6.15 5.39 16.14
N LEU A 497 -5.94 6.29 17.11
CA LEU A 497 -4.93 7.34 17.04
C LEU A 497 -3.52 6.76 16.97
N VAL A 498 -3.19 5.80 17.85
CA VAL A 498 -1.89 5.12 17.79
C VAL A 498 -1.70 4.43 16.44
N ARG A 499 -2.75 3.82 15.89
CA ARG A 499 -2.71 3.23 14.55
C ARG A 499 -2.47 4.29 13.48
N GLY A 500 -3.23 5.39 13.49
CA GLY A 500 -3.13 6.46 12.51
C GLY A 500 -1.79 7.19 12.56
N LEU A 501 -1.25 7.43 13.76
CA LEU A 501 0.08 8.02 13.96
C LEU A 501 1.20 7.10 13.47
N ARG A 502 1.09 5.80 13.72
CA ARG A 502 2.04 4.82 13.19
C ARG A 502 2.03 4.81 11.66
N GLU A 503 0.84 4.79 11.06
CA GLU A 503 0.67 4.77 9.60
C GLU A 503 1.12 6.08 8.96
N SER A 504 0.82 7.23 9.57
CA SER A 504 1.29 8.53 9.09
C SER A 504 2.79 8.67 9.21
N PHE A 505 3.41 8.15 10.26
CA PHE A 505 4.86 8.07 10.38
C PHE A 505 5.48 7.19 9.29
N GLU A 506 4.96 5.96 9.10
CA GLU A 506 5.43 5.04 8.06
C GLU A 506 5.32 5.68 6.66
N TRP A 507 4.24 6.41 6.38
CA TRP A 507 4.07 7.17 5.13
C TRP A 507 5.04 8.36 5.02
N ALA A 508 5.13 9.19 6.05
CA ALA A 508 5.93 10.41 6.03
C ALA A 508 7.44 10.12 5.98
N TRP A 509 7.89 9.06 6.63
CA TRP A 509 9.25 8.55 6.51
C TRP A 509 9.60 8.19 5.07
N ASN A 510 8.76 7.40 4.40
CA ASN A 510 8.99 7.02 3.00
C ASN A 510 8.96 8.24 2.07
N MET A 511 8.08 9.21 2.32
CA MET A 511 8.00 10.46 1.54
C MET A 511 9.18 11.39 1.77
N LEU A 512 9.69 11.48 3.00
CA LEU A 512 10.83 12.33 3.29
C LEU A 512 12.08 11.82 2.56
N VAL A 513 12.38 10.53 2.70
CA VAL A 513 13.49 9.85 2.00
C VAL A 513 13.41 10.10 0.51
N LEU A 514 12.19 10.00 -0.01
CA LEU A 514 11.90 10.24 -1.40
C LEU A 514 12.22 11.69 -1.82
N ILE A 515 11.75 12.68 -1.06
CA ILE A 515 12.03 14.08 -1.36
C ILE A 515 13.54 14.36 -1.26
N GLU A 516 14.22 13.87 -0.24
CA GLU A 516 15.68 13.98 -0.07
C GLU A 516 16.45 13.39 -1.27
N SER A 517 16.00 12.25 -1.80
CA SER A 517 16.64 11.58 -2.95
C SER A 517 16.58 12.39 -4.24
N PHE A 518 15.51 13.19 -4.45
CA PHE A 518 15.29 13.94 -5.68
C PHE A 518 15.73 15.40 -5.63
N ALA A 519 15.86 15.98 -4.42
CA ALA A 519 16.39 17.34 -4.23
C ALA A 519 17.82 17.49 -4.81
N TRP A 520 18.56 16.38 -4.92
CA TRP A 520 19.89 16.33 -5.52
C TRP A 520 19.91 16.28 -7.06
N ALA A 521 18.94 15.60 -7.69
CA ALA A 521 19.01 15.20 -9.10
C ALA A 521 18.81 16.35 -10.11
N GLY A 522 18.15 17.44 -9.71
CA GLY A 522 17.85 18.58 -10.59
C GLY A 522 18.56 19.88 -10.24
N GLY A 523 19.53 19.87 -9.31
CA GLY A 523 20.03 21.10 -8.69
C GLY A 523 18.98 21.82 -7.82
N LEU A 524 17.83 21.17 -7.59
CA LEU A 524 16.67 21.66 -6.86
C LEU A 524 16.89 21.47 -5.34
N VAL A 525 17.82 22.25 -4.79
CA VAL A 525 18.17 22.34 -3.37
C VAL A 525 18.78 21.07 -2.76
N ALA A 526 20.09 21.08 -2.52
CA ALA A 526 20.75 20.00 -1.78
C ALA A 526 20.25 19.93 -0.33
N MET A 527 19.66 18.79 0.05
CA MET A 527 19.18 18.53 1.41
C MET A 527 19.96 17.40 2.09
N PRO A 528 20.43 17.60 3.32
CA PRO A 528 20.96 16.50 4.13
C PRO A 528 19.83 15.53 4.47
N GLY A 529 20.12 14.23 4.35
CA GLY A 529 19.25 13.16 4.79
C GLY A 529 19.67 11.80 4.27
N ILE A 530 19.19 10.74 4.91
CA ILE A 530 19.56 9.36 4.53
C ILE A 530 19.04 8.99 3.13
N GLY A 531 17.95 9.61 2.66
CA GLY A 531 17.46 9.43 1.30
C GLY A 531 18.41 10.01 0.25
N ALA A 532 18.96 11.21 0.50
CA ALA A 532 19.97 11.82 -0.37
C ALA A 532 21.25 10.97 -0.40
N TYR A 533 21.69 10.47 0.76
CA TYR A 533 22.84 9.57 0.85
C TYR A 533 22.65 8.31 -0.03
N VAL A 534 21.54 7.59 0.17
CA VAL A 534 21.26 6.36 -0.59
C VAL A 534 21.18 6.64 -2.09
N ALA A 535 20.55 7.73 -2.50
CA ALA A 535 20.37 8.09 -3.91
C ALA A 535 21.68 8.44 -4.60
N VAL A 536 22.51 9.28 -3.97
CA VAL A 536 23.82 9.68 -4.51
C VAL A 536 24.72 8.48 -4.72
N HIS A 537 24.79 7.57 -3.73
CA HIS A 537 25.60 6.37 -3.85
C HIS A 537 25.02 5.37 -4.85
N ALA A 538 23.69 5.28 -4.98
CA ALA A 538 23.05 4.43 -5.99
C ALA A 538 23.36 4.91 -7.41
N LEU A 539 23.29 6.22 -7.66
CA LEU A 539 23.61 6.82 -8.97
C LEU A 539 25.10 6.70 -9.30
N ARG A 540 25.97 6.71 -8.29
CA ARG A 540 27.41 6.42 -8.43
C ARG A 540 27.74 4.93 -8.57
N GLN A 541 26.74 4.05 -8.57
CA GLN A 541 26.92 2.59 -8.63
C GLN A 541 27.76 2.03 -7.46
N ASP A 542 27.72 2.68 -6.30
CA ASP A 542 28.38 2.22 -5.08
C ASP A 542 27.45 1.28 -4.29
N ALA A 543 27.54 0.00 -4.64
CA ALA A 543 26.73 -1.07 -4.06
C ALA A 543 26.78 -1.10 -2.53
N THR A 544 27.96 -0.84 -1.96
CA THR A 544 28.19 -1.04 -0.54
C THR A 544 27.49 0.07 0.25
N ALA A 545 27.73 1.32 -0.11
CA ALA A 545 27.09 2.45 0.55
C ALA A 545 25.56 2.44 0.38
N THR A 546 25.05 2.08 -0.80
CA THR A 546 23.60 1.96 -1.02
C THR A 546 22.96 0.89 -0.14
N VAL A 547 23.55 -0.31 -0.07
CA VAL A 547 23.02 -1.41 0.76
C VAL A 547 23.11 -1.06 2.25
N LEU A 548 24.22 -0.46 2.70
CA LEU A 548 24.38 -0.04 4.10
C LEU A 548 23.39 1.07 4.49
N GLY A 549 23.16 2.06 3.62
CA GLY A 549 22.16 3.10 3.85
C GLY A 549 20.75 2.51 3.98
N VAL A 550 20.33 1.63 3.06
CA VAL A 550 19.02 0.97 3.13
C VAL A 550 18.89 0.03 4.33
N ALA A 551 19.98 -0.65 4.72
CA ALA A 551 20.02 -1.45 5.94
C ALA A 551 19.84 -0.57 7.20
N ALA A 552 20.52 0.58 7.28
CA ALA A 552 20.37 1.52 8.38
C ALA A 552 18.93 2.05 8.48
N MET A 553 18.32 2.44 7.36
CA MET A 553 16.91 2.84 7.34
C MET A 553 15.99 1.73 7.84
N THR A 554 16.22 0.48 7.41
CA THR A 554 15.45 -0.69 7.84
C THR A 554 15.62 -0.96 9.33
N MET A 555 16.83 -0.79 9.87
CA MET A 555 17.09 -0.94 11.30
C MET A 555 16.34 0.10 12.13
N VAL A 556 16.31 1.35 11.68
CA VAL A 556 15.58 2.43 12.38
C VAL A 556 14.08 2.19 12.36
N THR A 557 13.50 1.81 11.22
CA THR A 557 12.07 1.48 11.14
C THR A 557 11.71 0.26 11.99
N MET A 558 12.56 -0.76 12.03
CA MET A 558 12.42 -1.91 12.93
C MET A 558 12.45 -1.50 14.40
N ALA A 559 13.45 -0.70 14.79
CA ALA A 559 13.62 -0.24 16.16
C ALA A 559 12.40 0.59 16.61
N MET A 560 11.93 1.51 15.78
CA MET A 560 10.70 2.25 16.06
C MET A 560 9.49 1.34 16.19
N ARG A 561 9.33 0.37 15.29
CA ARG A 561 8.19 -0.56 15.34
C ARG A 561 8.19 -1.38 16.61
N GLN A 562 9.36 -1.83 17.05
CA GLN A 562 9.53 -2.72 18.21
C GLN A 562 9.51 -1.99 19.55
N TYR A 563 10.20 -0.84 19.66
CA TYR A 563 10.43 -0.17 20.93
C TYR A 563 9.48 1.02 21.17
N LEU A 564 8.93 1.61 20.11
CA LEU A 564 7.99 2.73 20.23
C LEU A 564 6.55 2.26 19.97
N TRP A 565 6.27 1.78 18.76
CA TRP A 565 4.88 1.56 18.32
C TRP A 565 4.22 0.34 18.97
N LEU A 566 4.91 -0.79 19.07
CA LEU A 566 4.34 -2.00 19.66
C LEU A 566 3.98 -1.83 21.15
N PRO A 567 4.86 -1.29 22.02
CA PRO A 567 4.52 -1.07 23.43
C PRO A 567 3.39 -0.05 23.61
N LEU A 568 3.39 1.03 22.82
CA LEU A 568 2.31 2.02 22.86
C LEU A 568 0.96 1.41 22.47
N ARG A 569 0.93 0.61 21.39
CA ARG A 569 -0.28 -0.09 20.96
C ARG A 569 -0.80 -1.00 22.06
N LEU A 570 0.06 -1.86 22.62
CA LEU A 570 -0.33 -2.80 23.66
C LEU A 570 -0.82 -2.10 24.93
N ARG A 571 -0.18 -1.01 25.37
CA ARG A 571 -0.63 -0.25 26.55
C ARG A 571 -2.01 0.37 26.34
N VAL A 572 -2.25 0.94 25.15
CA VAL A 572 -3.54 1.56 24.81
C VAL A 572 -4.63 0.50 24.65
N GLU A 573 -4.32 -0.62 23.98
CA GLU A 573 -5.24 -1.76 23.85
C GLU A 573 -5.56 -2.35 25.23
N LEU A 574 -4.59 -2.58 26.12
CA LEU A 574 -4.87 -3.13 27.46
C LEU A 574 -5.66 -2.17 28.36
N ARG A 575 -5.42 -0.85 28.24
CA ARG A 575 -6.08 0.15 29.09
C ARG A 575 -7.49 0.48 28.63
N TYR A 576 -7.72 0.48 27.32
CA TYR A 576 -8.96 0.95 26.71
C TYR A 576 -9.64 -0.11 25.83
N ALA A 577 -9.20 -1.38 25.91
CA ALA A 577 -9.87 -2.51 25.28
C ALA A 577 -11.35 -2.42 25.63
N ILE A 578 -12.14 -2.18 24.58
CA ILE A 578 -13.56 -2.41 24.67
C ILE A 578 -13.66 -3.93 24.65
N PRO A 579 -14.10 -4.60 25.73
CA PRO A 579 -14.41 -6.02 25.64
C PRO A 579 -15.41 -6.17 24.49
N ASP A 580 -15.04 -6.96 23.48
CA ASP A 580 -15.95 -7.32 22.42
C ASP A 580 -17.20 -7.92 23.09
N GLN A 581 -18.37 -7.38 22.75
CA GLN A 581 -19.63 -7.97 23.16
C GLN A 581 -19.77 -9.30 22.42
N GLY A 582 -19.22 -10.38 22.99
CA GLY A 582 -19.25 -11.70 22.37
C GLY A 582 -18.24 -12.71 22.92
N SER A 583 -17.86 -12.62 24.20
CA SER A 583 -17.27 -13.76 24.93
C SER A 583 -18.22 -14.20 26.03
#